data_AF-A0A956GSJ1-F1
#
_entry.id   AF-A0A956GSJ1-F1
#
_cell.length_a   1.000
_cell.length_b   1.000
_cell.length_c   1.000
_cell.angle_alpha   90.00
_cell.angle_beta   90.00
_cell.angle_gamma   90.00
#
_symmetry.space_group_name_H-M   'P 1'
#
loop_
_entity.id
_entity.type
_entity.pdbx_description
1 polymer ?
#
loop_
_entity_poly.entity_id
_entity_poly.type
_entity_poly.pdbx_seq_one_letter_code
_entity_poly.pdbx_strand_id
1 'polypeptide(L)'
;MAGSELVEGNRTIEVSFYDAALGGTELCAAPPQQVNVTRGAFRINVSSCEDELEAAPDTFVQLVVGADQLPATGAPRPRVGAVPYAVQAISAVTAANLSSSLPATAVETTGGTSVQARIDDIETKLGSLEAGPVIVGTTTQHTGNQSGLAGRLGFCRAAFGTSAFPCTGAEALRSIARGQAGSWTTNGTVWVDGGFSATAKPDTAENTNECQGWTSSATNIWGPGMYRDPQGVGVAQQTCNGSFPILCCAYQ
;
A
#
# COMPACT_ATOMS: atom_id res chain seq x y z
N MET A 1 61.19 29.44 -15.51
CA MET A 1 60.74 28.33 -14.65
C MET A 1 61.39 27.07 -15.21
N ALA A 2 62.43 26.55 -14.57
CA ALA A 2 62.99 25.26 -14.96
C ALA A 2 61.93 24.20 -14.63
N GLY A 3 61.39 23.53 -15.63
CA GLY A 3 60.48 22.41 -15.39
C GLY A 3 61.25 21.33 -14.65
N SER A 4 60.79 20.96 -13.45
CA SER A 4 61.35 19.83 -12.73
C SER A 4 61.21 18.59 -13.61
N GLU A 5 62.31 17.86 -13.81
CA GLU A 5 62.30 16.56 -14.46
C GLU A 5 61.32 15.64 -13.71
N LEU A 6 60.49 14.91 -14.44
CA LEU A 6 59.53 14.00 -13.83
C LEU A 6 60.28 12.85 -13.16
N VAL A 7 59.79 12.39 -12.01
CA VAL A 7 60.40 11.28 -11.28
C VAL A 7 60.27 10.00 -12.09
N GLU A 8 61.38 9.28 -12.26
CA GLU A 8 61.48 7.99 -12.95
C GLU A 8 62.15 6.93 -12.04
N GLY A 9 61.90 5.66 -12.37
CA GLY A 9 62.59 4.47 -11.83
C GLY A 9 61.91 3.84 -10.62
N ASN A 10 62.54 2.78 -10.09
CA ASN A 10 62.03 2.07 -8.92
C ASN A 10 62.12 2.92 -7.66
N ARG A 11 61.00 3.08 -6.95
CA ARG A 11 60.89 3.80 -5.67
C ARG A 11 60.16 2.93 -4.67
N THR A 12 60.57 3.04 -3.41
CA THR A 12 59.75 2.55 -2.29
C THR A 12 58.72 3.62 -1.97
N ILE A 13 57.44 3.28 -2.08
CA ILE A 13 56.34 4.18 -1.77
C ILE A 13 55.48 3.56 -0.66
N GLU A 14 55.18 4.37 0.34
CA GLU A 14 54.23 4.09 1.41
C GLU A 14 53.03 5.04 1.29
N VAL A 15 51.84 4.54 1.59
CA VAL A 15 50.59 5.28 1.45
C VAL A 15 49.81 5.20 2.75
N SER A 16 49.50 6.36 3.32
CA SER A 16 48.67 6.48 4.52
C SER A 16 47.42 7.29 4.21
N PHE A 17 46.31 6.91 4.85
CA PHE A 17 45.00 7.51 4.66
C PHE A 17 44.51 8.17 5.94
N TYR A 18 43.86 9.33 5.81
CA TYR A 18 43.47 10.19 6.92
C TYR A 18 42.03 10.69 6.77
N ASP A 19 41.40 11.00 7.89
CA ASP A 19 40.04 11.56 7.97
C ASP A 19 39.97 13.09 7.70
N ALA A 20 41.12 13.77 7.59
CA ALA A 20 41.18 15.21 7.36
C ALA A 20 42.37 15.65 6.49
N ALA A 21 42.20 16.78 5.79
CA ALA A 21 43.22 17.39 4.95
C ALA A 21 44.44 17.88 5.75
N LEU A 22 44.23 18.44 6.94
CA LEU A 22 45.27 18.90 7.86
C LEU A 22 45.02 18.27 9.23
N GLY A 23 46.06 17.74 9.87
CA GLY A 23 45.90 17.01 11.14
C GLY A 23 45.20 15.66 10.92
N GLY A 24 44.17 15.36 11.71
CA GLY A 24 43.36 14.14 11.57
C GLY A 24 43.98 12.87 12.15
N THR A 25 43.17 11.82 12.20
CA THR A 25 43.58 10.47 12.60
C THR A 25 43.97 9.68 11.35
N GLU A 26 45.05 8.91 11.44
CA GLU A 26 45.36 7.93 10.40
C GLU A 26 44.32 6.82 10.46
N LEU A 27 43.59 6.62 9.36
CA LEU A 27 42.58 5.58 9.21
C LEU A 27 43.25 4.23 9.01
N CYS A 28 44.20 4.17 8.07
CA CYS A 28 44.99 2.99 7.76
C CYS A 28 46.24 3.39 6.98
N ALA A 29 47.21 2.47 6.90
CA ALA A 29 48.40 2.60 6.08
C ALA A 29 48.68 1.30 5.33
N ALA A 30 48.98 1.42 4.03
CA ALA A 30 49.43 0.30 3.22
C ALA A 30 50.94 0.07 3.44
N PRO A 31 51.40 -1.19 3.55
CA PRO A 31 52.81 -1.48 3.76
C PRO A 31 53.66 -0.94 2.59
N PRO A 32 54.93 -0.52 2.84
CA PRO A 32 55.79 0.02 1.79
C PRO A 32 55.97 -0.94 0.61
N GLN A 33 55.79 -0.45 -0.61
CA GLN A 33 55.91 -1.22 -1.85
C GLN A 33 56.98 -0.64 -2.76
N GLN A 34 57.83 -1.50 -3.31
CA GLN A 34 58.74 -1.10 -4.39
C GLN A 34 57.97 -1.08 -5.71
N VAL A 35 57.80 0.10 -6.29
CA VAL A 35 57.04 0.30 -7.53
C VAL A 35 57.88 1.05 -8.56
N ASN A 36 57.72 0.69 -9.83
CA ASN A 36 58.34 1.43 -10.93
C ASN A 36 57.52 2.69 -11.22
N VAL A 37 58.12 3.86 -10.98
CA VAL A 37 57.52 5.16 -11.29
C VAL A 37 57.87 5.50 -12.74
N THR A 38 56.86 5.81 -13.55
CA THR A 38 57.04 6.25 -14.93
C THR A 38 56.43 7.62 -15.11
N ARG A 39 57.25 8.64 -15.37
CA ARG A 39 56.84 10.04 -15.53
C ARG A 39 55.99 10.55 -14.34
N GLY A 40 56.37 10.17 -13.11
CA GLY A 40 55.64 10.49 -11.89
C GLY A 40 54.37 9.66 -11.63
N ALA A 41 53.97 8.77 -12.55
CA ALA A 41 52.84 7.87 -12.35
C ALA A 41 53.28 6.53 -11.76
N PHE A 42 52.46 5.97 -10.87
CA PHE A 42 52.65 4.66 -10.26
C PHE A 42 51.31 4.05 -9.87
N ARG A 43 51.32 2.77 -9.46
CA ARG A 43 50.16 2.05 -8.92
C ARG A 43 50.59 1.30 -7.67
N ILE A 44 49.77 1.34 -6.62
CA ILE A 44 50.02 0.67 -5.34
C ILE A 44 48.79 -0.15 -5.00
N ASN A 45 49.01 -1.36 -4.47
CA ASN A 45 47.92 -2.16 -3.92
C ASN A 45 47.64 -1.72 -2.49
N VAL A 46 46.39 -1.36 -2.20
CA VAL A 46 45.92 -0.89 -0.89
C VAL A 46 44.88 -1.83 -0.28
N SER A 47 44.89 -3.11 -0.65
CA SER A 47 43.89 -4.08 -0.19
C SER A 47 43.80 -4.25 1.33
N SER A 48 44.87 -3.92 2.08
CA SER A 48 44.87 -3.94 3.55
C SER A 48 44.12 -2.77 4.20
N CYS A 49 43.59 -1.86 3.40
CA CYS A 49 42.91 -0.62 3.81
C CYS A 49 41.46 -0.55 3.29
N GLU A 50 40.94 -1.63 2.69
CA GLU A 50 39.64 -1.60 1.99
C GLU A 50 38.49 -1.26 2.92
N ASP A 51 38.43 -1.90 4.10
CA ASP A 51 37.35 -1.70 5.08
C ASP A 51 37.31 -0.26 5.60
N GLU A 52 38.47 0.34 5.92
CA GLU A 52 38.55 1.72 6.40
C GLU A 52 38.20 2.73 5.32
N LEU A 53 38.60 2.48 4.07
CA LEU A 53 38.28 3.33 2.92
C LEU A 53 36.80 3.26 2.53
N GLU A 54 36.17 2.09 2.69
CA GLU A 54 34.72 1.93 2.49
C GLU A 54 33.91 2.66 3.57
N ALA A 55 34.38 2.63 4.82
CA ALA A 55 33.73 3.31 5.94
C ALA A 55 33.88 4.85 5.91
N ALA A 56 34.89 5.38 5.20
CA ALA A 56 35.23 6.81 5.21
C ALA A 56 35.23 7.45 3.80
N PRO A 57 34.08 7.91 3.27
CA PRO A 57 33.96 8.46 1.92
C PRO A 57 34.69 9.82 1.70
N ASP A 58 35.08 10.48 2.79
CA ASP A 58 35.81 11.75 2.80
C ASP A 58 37.29 11.56 3.21
N THR A 59 37.96 10.56 2.63
CA THR A 59 39.37 10.24 2.95
C THR A 59 40.39 11.11 2.20
N PHE A 60 41.52 11.39 2.85
CA PHE A 60 42.68 12.11 2.32
C PHE A 60 43.93 11.22 2.30
N VAL A 61 44.84 11.45 1.36
CA VAL A 61 46.03 10.59 1.17
C VAL A 61 47.33 11.33 1.43
N GLN A 62 48.27 10.61 2.04
CA GLN A 62 49.66 11.03 2.22
C GLN A 62 50.57 9.94 1.65
N LEU A 63 51.62 10.36 0.97
CA LEU A 63 52.61 9.48 0.35
C LEU A 63 53.97 9.72 0.98
N VAL A 64 54.72 8.66 1.23
CA VAL A 64 56.15 8.74 1.52
C VAL A 64 56.90 8.05 0.39
N VAL A 65 57.79 8.77 -0.28
CA VAL A 65 58.61 8.27 -1.40
C VAL A 65 60.07 8.30 -0.98
N GLY A 66 60.60 7.15 -0.56
CA GLY A 66 61.92 7.09 0.09
C GLY A 66 61.93 7.85 1.41
N ALA A 67 62.58 9.01 1.46
CA ALA A 67 62.63 9.89 2.64
C ALA A 67 61.71 11.13 2.52
N ASP A 68 61.12 11.35 1.35
CA ASP A 68 60.32 12.53 1.07
C ASP A 68 58.84 12.26 1.34
N GLN A 69 58.18 13.19 2.03
CA GLN A 69 56.76 13.11 2.33
C GLN A 69 55.96 14.08 1.45
N LEU A 70 54.88 13.58 0.85
CA LEU A 70 53.99 14.30 -0.04
C LEU A 70 52.53 14.24 0.48
N PRO A 71 51.88 15.37 0.74
CA PRO A 71 52.45 16.72 0.70
C PRO A 71 53.48 16.91 1.83
N ALA A 72 54.30 17.97 1.70
CA ALA A 72 55.26 18.34 2.73
C ALA A 72 54.55 18.58 4.07
N THR A 73 55.25 18.34 5.18
CA THR A 73 54.68 18.50 6.53
C THR A 73 54.05 19.88 6.71
N GLY A 74 52.77 19.90 7.12
CA GLY A 74 51.98 21.11 7.32
C GLY A 74 51.20 21.59 6.10
N ALA A 75 51.38 20.98 4.92
CA ALA A 75 50.56 21.25 3.75
C ALA A 75 49.31 20.32 3.71
N PRO A 76 48.16 20.78 3.17
CA PRO A 76 46.94 19.98 3.11
C PRO A 76 47.09 18.73 2.23
N ARG A 77 46.69 17.58 2.77
CA ARG A 77 46.60 16.31 2.03
C ARG A 77 45.56 16.43 0.92
N PRO A 78 45.84 15.90 -0.29
CA PRO A 78 44.82 15.79 -1.32
C PRO A 78 43.73 14.81 -0.88
N ARG A 79 42.47 15.18 -1.13
CA ARG A 79 41.35 14.25 -0.97
C ARG A 79 41.52 13.13 -1.99
N VAL A 80 41.26 11.89 -1.59
CA VAL A 80 41.16 10.77 -2.52
C VAL A 80 39.99 11.07 -3.45
N GLY A 81 40.30 11.46 -4.69
CA GLY A 81 39.30 11.69 -5.73
C GLY A 81 38.52 10.39 -5.93
N ALA A 82 37.20 10.53 -5.95
CA ALA A 82 36.23 9.44 -5.84
C ALA A 82 36.76 8.09 -6.33
N VAL A 83 36.70 7.08 -5.46
CA VAL A 83 36.79 5.66 -5.78
C VAL A 83 35.38 5.24 -6.20
N PRO A 84 34.82 5.70 -7.33
CA PRO A 84 33.39 5.63 -7.55
C PRO A 84 33.00 4.23 -8.05
N TYR A 85 33.97 3.34 -8.28
CA TYR A 85 33.75 2.11 -9.01
C TYR A 85 34.01 0.84 -8.21
N ALA A 86 34.74 0.86 -7.09
CA ALA A 86 34.96 -0.37 -6.31
C ALA A 86 33.78 -0.67 -5.37
N VAL A 87 33.38 0.31 -4.55
CA VAL A 87 32.26 0.16 -3.61
C VAL A 87 30.90 0.08 -4.33
N GLN A 88 30.74 0.83 -5.43
CA GLN A 88 29.53 0.71 -6.26
C GLN A 88 29.50 -0.59 -7.09
N ALA A 89 30.65 -1.19 -7.44
CA ALA A 89 30.66 -2.48 -8.13
C ALA A 89 30.19 -3.61 -7.21
N ILE A 90 30.52 -3.60 -5.93
CA ILE A 90 29.97 -4.58 -4.97
C ILE A 90 28.45 -4.42 -4.83
N SER A 91 27.97 -3.17 -4.80
CA SER A 91 26.52 -2.89 -4.82
C SER A 91 25.86 -3.37 -6.12
N ALA A 92 26.52 -3.19 -7.27
CA ALA A 92 26.03 -3.66 -8.57
C ALA A 92 26.08 -5.19 -8.72
N VAL A 93 27.08 -5.87 -8.16
CA VAL A 93 27.17 -7.34 -8.12
C VAL A 93 26.09 -7.91 -7.21
N THR A 94 25.85 -7.28 -6.06
CA THR A 94 24.74 -7.66 -5.16
C THR A 94 23.39 -7.50 -5.86
N ALA A 95 23.20 -6.41 -6.62
CA ALA A 95 22.00 -6.21 -7.43
C ALA A 95 21.87 -7.21 -8.60
N ALA A 96 22.97 -7.55 -9.28
CA ALA A 96 22.98 -8.53 -10.36
C ALA A 96 22.73 -9.97 -9.87
N ASN A 97 23.09 -10.27 -8.62
CA ASN A 97 22.83 -11.55 -7.98
C ASN A 97 21.38 -11.71 -7.48
N LEU A 98 20.59 -10.63 -7.44
CA LEU A 98 19.12 -10.69 -7.32
C LEU A 98 18.49 -11.10 -8.65
N SER A 99 18.92 -12.24 -9.20
CA SER A 99 18.39 -12.81 -10.45
C SER A 99 16.96 -13.37 -10.31
N SER A 100 16.46 -13.46 -9.07
CA SER A 100 15.07 -13.76 -8.75
C SER A 100 14.39 -12.55 -8.14
N SER A 101 13.14 -12.29 -8.54
CA SER A 101 12.22 -11.42 -7.80
C SER A 101 12.38 -11.69 -6.30
N LEU A 102 12.77 -10.68 -5.52
CA LEU A 102 12.69 -10.76 -4.07
C LEU A 102 11.26 -11.20 -3.73
N PRO A 103 11.07 -12.31 -3.02
CA PRO A 103 9.72 -12.70 -2.62
C PRO A 103 9.14 -11.56 -1.77
N ALA A 104 7.87 -11.22 -1.96
CA ALA A 104 7.22 -10.10 -1.25
C ALA A 104 7.29 -10.24 0.29
N THR A 105 7.57 -11.44 0.79
CA THR A 105 7.85 -11.75 2.19
C THR A 105 9.16 -11.16 2.72
N ALA A 106 10.12 -10.82 1.86
CA ALA A 106 11.44 -10.27 2.24
C ALA A 106 11.43 -8.73 2.39
N VAL A 107 10.32 -8.06 2.06
CA VAL A 107 10.20 -6.61 2.21
C VAL A 107 9.44 -6.32 3.49
N GLU A 108 10.19 -6.06 4.56
CA GLU A 108 9.65 -5.48 5.78
C GLU A 108 9.46 -3.97 5.57
N THR A 109 8.26 -3.48 5.85
CA THR A 109 8.03 -2.03 5.91
C THR A 109 8.61 -1.49 7.22
N THR A 110 8.87 -0.19 7.31
CA THR A 110 9.40 0.49 8.52
C THR A 110 8.54 0.25 9.79
N GLY A 111 7.33 -0.28 9.64
CA GLY A 111 6.45 -0.70 10.74
C GLY A 111 6.51 -2.20 11.11
N GLY A 112 7.48 -2.97 10.61
CA GLY A 112 7.67 -4.39 10.97
C GLY A 112 6.61 -5.35 10.42
N THR A 113 5.72 -4.89 9.54
CA THR A 113 4.78 -5.74 8.82
C THR A 113 5.33 -6.01 7.43
N SER A 114 5.39 -7.29 7.04
CA SER A 114 5.76 -7.67 5.68
C SER A 114 4.69 -7.18 4.70
N VAL A 115 5.08 -6.91 3.46
CA VAL A 115 4.12 -6.57 2.40
C VAL A 115 3.07 -7.67 2.24
N GLN A 116 3.47 -8.94 2.39
CA GLN A 116 2.55 -10.08 2.35
C GLN A 116 1.47 -10.00 3.42
N ALA A 117 1.83 -9.68 4.67
CA ALA A 117 0.84 -9.55 5.75
C ALA A 117 -0.19 -8.43 5.46
N ARG A 118 0.22 -7.37 4.76
CA ARG A 118 -0.70 -6.30 4.34
C ARG A 118 -1.61 -6.74 3.19
N ILE A 119 -1.10 -7.57 2.26
CA ILE A 119 -1.92 -8.16 1.19
C ILE A 119 -2.96 -9.09 1.80
N ASP A 120 -2.56 -9.99 2.70
CA ASP A 120 -3.47 -10.93 3.36
C ASP A 120 -4.57 -10.19 4.17
N ASP A 121 -4.23 -9.09 4.84
CA ASP A 121 -5.18 -8.22 5.55
C ASP A 121 -6.16 -7.52 4.57
N ILE A 122 -5.67 -7.03 3.43
CA ILE A 122 -6.52 -6.44 2.39
C ILE A 122 -7.46 -7.47 1.80
N GLU A 123 -6.98 -8.67 1.48
CA GLU A 123 -7.80 -9.76 0.95
C GLU A 123 -8.86 -10.20 1.96
N THR A 124 -8.50 -10.27 3.25
CA THR A 124 -9.46 -10.55 4.33
C THR A 124 -10.53 -9.46 4.45
N LYS A 125 -10.13 -8.18 4.39
CA LYS A 125 -11.07 -7.04 4.41
C LYS A 125 -11.94 -6.98 3.17
N LEU A 126 -11.39 -7.34 2.01
CA LEU A 126 -12.17 -7.43 0.78
C LEU A 126 -13.19 -8.56 0.89
N GLY A 127 -12.79 -9.73 1.41
CA GLY A 127 -13.71 -10.84 1.67
C GLY A 127 -14.85 -10.47 2.63
N SER A 128 -14.60 -9.66 3.67
CA SER A 128 -15.66 -9.21 4.58
C SER A 128 -16.55 -8.11 3.99
N LEU A 129 -15.98 -7.20 3.20
CA LEU A 129 -16.76 -6.22 2.43
C LEU A 129 -17.61 -6.90 1.35
N GLU A 130 -17.06 -7.94 0.73
CA GLU A 130 -17.79 -8.77 -0.20
C GLU A 130 -18.89 -9.50 0.54
N ALA A 131 -18.65 -10.15 1.69
CA ALA A 131 -19.67 -10.91 2.44
C ALA A 131 -20.98 -10.13 2.60
N GLY A 132 -20.91 -8.82 2.86
CA GLY A 132 -22.05 -7.91 2.80
C GLY A 132 -23.21 -8.33 3.70
N PRO A 133 -24.33 -7.60 3.65
CA PRO A 133 -25.50 -7.99 4.40
C PRO A 133 -26.33 -9.04 3.65
N VAL A 134 -26.89 -9.96 4.42
CA VAL A 134 -27.57 -11.17 3.94
C VAL A 134 -29.03 -11.11 4.35
N ILE A 135 -29.95 -11.58 3.49
CA ILE A 135 -31.37 -11.66 3.81
C ILE A 135 -31.55 -12.62 5.00
N VAL A 136 -32.06 -12.09 6.10
CA VAL A 136 -32.38 -12.87 7.31
C VAL A 136 -33.85 -13.27 7.37
N GLY A 137 -34.71 -12.58 6.62
CA GLY A 137 -36.12 -12.94 6.46
C GLY A 137 -37.01 -11.77 6.09
N THR A 138 -38.32 -11.96 6.27
CA THR A 138 -39.35 -10.95 6.01
C THR A 138 -40.22 -10.74 7.25
N THR A 139 -40.63 -9.51 7.52
CA THR A 139 -41.57 -9.20 8.62
C THR A 139 -43.01 -9.60 8.27
N THR A 140 -43.97 -9.33 9.17
CA THR A 140 -45.41 -9.28 8.83
C THR A 140 -45.69 -8.18 7.81
N GLN A 141 -46.90 -8.11 7.25
CA GLN A 141 -47.25 -7.07 6.28
C GLN A 141 -47.39 -5.67 6.93
N HIS A 142 -46.91 -4.65 6.22
CA HIS A 142 -46.88 -3.24 6.63
C HIS A 142 -47.27 -2.33 5.45
N THR A 143 -47.87 -1.18 5.74
CA THR A 143 -48.04 -0.09 4.76
C THR A 143 -46.80 0.82 4.74
N GLY A 144 -46.77 1.85 3.90
CA GLY A 144 -45.68 2.83 3.83
C GLY A 144 -45.54 3.73 5.06
N ASN A 145 -46.55 3.85 5.93
CA ASN A 145 -46.48 4.71 7.13
C ASN A 145 -45.99 3.92 8.34
N GLN A 146 -44.67 3.84 8.53
CA GLN A 146 -44.01 3.08 9.59
C GLN A 146 -43.24 3.98 10.55
N SER A 147 -43.73 5.20 10.81
CA SER A 147 -43.05 6.17 11.69
C SER A 147 -41.61 6.48 11.25
N GLY A 148 -41.35 6.40 9.96
CA GLY A 148 -40.06 6.68 9.35
C GLY A 148 -39.01 5.57 9.46
N LEU A 149 -37.74 5.94 9.22
CA LEU A 149 -36.57 5.06 9.30
C LEU A 149 -36.49 4.30 10.64
N ALA A 150 -36.78 4.98 11.75
CA ALA A 150 -36.69 4.39 13.08
C ALA A 150 -37.68 3.24 13.28
N GLY A 151 -38.92 3.38 12.81
CA GLY A 151 -39.92 2.32 12.96
C GLY A 151 -39.62 1.11 12.07
N ARG A 152 -39.17 1.31 10.81
CA ARG A 152 -38.75 0.19 9.94
C ARG A 152 -37.56 -0.60 10.52
N LEU A 153 -36.57 0.11 11.06
CA LEU A 153 -35.45 -0.52 11.78
C LEU A 153 -35.97 -1.31 12.99
N GLY A 154 -36.93 -0.75 13.73
CA GLY A 154 -37.59 -1.41 14.84
C GLY A 154 -38.20 -2.76 14.46
N PHE A 155 -38.91 -2.85 13.32
CA PHE A 155 -39.51 -4.10 12.88
C PHE A 155 -38.47 -5.17 12.54
N CYS A 156 -37.44 -4.84 11.76
CA CYS A 156 -36.39 -5.81 11.44
C CYS A 156 -35.63 -6.25 12.70
N ARG A 157 -35.32 -5.33 13.61
CA ARG A 157 -34.60 -5.66 14.84
C ARG A 157 -35.41 -6.51 15.80
N ALA A 158 -36.71 -6.25 15.91
CA ALA A 158 -37.61 -7.05 16.73
C ALA A 158 -37.77 -8.48 16.18
N ALA A 159 -37.76 -8.64 14.85
CA ALA A 159 -37.95 -9.94 14.21
C ALA A 159 -36.65 -10.78 14.13
N PHE A 160 -35.50 -10.14 13.88
CA PHE A 160 -34.26 -10.85 13.49
C PHE A 160 -33.02 -10.45 14.30
N GLY A 161 -33.18 -9.67 15.37
CA GLY A 161 -32.09 -9.28 16.28
C GLY A 161 -31.51 -7.89 16.00
N THR A 162 -30.71 -7.37 16.93
CA THR A 162 -30.31 -5.95 16.97
C THR A 162 -29.47 -5.47 15.78
N SER A 163 -28.81 -6.38 15.07
CA SER A 163 -28.05 -6.09 13.85
C SER A 163 -28.90 -6.05 12.58
N ALA A 164 -30.17 -6.46 12.64
CA ALA A 164 -31.03 -6.50 11.46
C ALA A 164 -31.53 -5.12 11.05
N PHE A 165 -31.70 -4.92 9.75
CA PHE A 165 -32.16 -3.68 9.13
C PHE A 165 -32.93 -3.96 7.84
N PRO A 166 -33.76 -3.03 7.33
CA PRO A 166 -34.44 -3.21 6.05
C PRO A 166 -33.42 -3.32 4.91
N CYS A 167 -33.48 -4.38 4.11
CA CYS A 167 -32.60 -4.53 2.96
C CYS A 167 -32.84 -3.42 1.94
N THR A 168 -31.78 -2.83 1.39
CA THR A 168 -31.88 -2.17 0.08
C THR A 168 -32.12 -3.19 -1.02
N GLY A 169 -32.68 -2.77 -2.15
CA GLY A 169 -32.85 -3.70 -3.27
C GLY A 169 -31.53 -4.28 -3.79
N ALA A 170 -30.42 -3.52 -3.72
CA ALA A 170 -29.10 -3.97 -4.15
C ALA A 170 -28.51 -5.05 -3.22
N GLU A 171 -28.75 -4.93 -1.91
CA GLU A 171 -28.36 -5.95 -0.93
C GLU A 171 -29.19 -7.22 -1.11
N ALA A 172 -30.50 -7.09 -1.33
CA ALA A 172 -31.37 -8.21 -1.60
C ALA A 172 -30.94 -9.00 -2.86
N LEU A 173 -30.68 -8.30 -3.98
CA LEU A 173 -30.21 -8.93 -5.22
C LEU A 173 -28.85 -9.61 -5.05
N ARG A 174 -27.90 -8.97 -4.34
CA ARG A 174 -26.59 -9.58 -4.04
C ARG A 174 -26.73 -10.84 -3.18
N SER A 175 -27.58 -10.78 -2.16
CA SER A 175 -27.85 -11.92 -1.28
C SER A 175 -28.50 -13.08 -2.04
N ILE A 176 -29.45 -12.80 -2.94
CA ILE A 176 -30.06 -13.81 -3.83
C ILE A 176 -29.02 -14.43 -4.78
N ALA A 177 -28.17 -13.61 -5.41
CA ALA A 177 -27.15 -14.09 -6.34
C ALA A 177 -26.14 -15.05 -5.68
N ARG A 178 -25.97 -14.95 -4.36
CA ARG A 178 -25.13 -15.85 -3.54
C ARG A 178 -25.85 -17.09 -3.03
N GLY A 179 -27.11 -17.28 -3.40
CA GLY A 179 -27.93 -18.36 -2.85
C GLY A 179 -28.33 -18.15 -1.38
N GLN A 180 -28.21 -16.92 -0.87
CA GLN A 180 -28.50 -16.58 0.53
C GLN A 180 -29.83 -15.85 0.69
N ALA A 181 -30.84 -16.17 -0.13
CA ALA A 181 -32.16 -15.51 -0.10
C ALA A 181 -32.97 -15.76 1.21
N GLY A 182 -32.41 -16.50 2.17
CA GLY A 182 -33.04 -16.82 3.44
C GLY A 182 -34.43 -17.44 3.25
N SER A 183 -35.40 -16.96 4.02
CA SER A 183 -36.79 -17.40 3.97
C SER A 183 -37.63 -16.73 2.89
N TRP A 184 -37.06 -15.83 2.05
CA TRP A 184 -37.80 -15.19 0.97
C TRP A 184 -37.98 -16.15 -0.22
N THR A 185 -38.75 -17.20 0.02
CA THR A 185 -38.97 -18.35 -0.86
C THR A 185 -40.33 -18.30 -1.55
N THR A 186 -41.24 -17.42 -1.11
CA THR A 186 -42.60 -17.31 -1.64
C THR A 186 -42.70 -16.24 -2.72
N ASN A 187 -43.53 -16.52 -3.73
CA ASN A 187 -43.96 -15.52 -4.70
C ASN A 187 -44.68 -14.39 -3.96
N GLY A 188 -44.31 -13.15 -4.26
CA GLY A 188 -44.93 -11.99 -3.63
C GLY A 188 -44.04 -10.75 -3.63
N THR A 189 -44.66 -9.63 -3.28
CA THR A 189 -44.01 -8.33 -3.16
C THR A 189 -43.56 -8.10 -1.72
N VAL A 190 -42.34 -7.59 -1.56
CA VAL A 190 -41.76 -7.13 -0.30
C VAL A 190 -41.39 -5.65 -0.41
N TRP A 191 -41.49 -4.95 0.71
CA TRP A 191 -40.91 -3.63 0.88
C TRP A 191 -39.39 -3.73 1.01
N VAL A 192 -38.67 -2.88 0.27
CA VAL A 192 -37.22 -2.70 0.39
C VAL A 192 -36.88 -1.25 0.62
N ASP A 193 -35.70 -1.02 1.19
CA ASP A 193 -35.17 0.31 1.36
C ASP A 193 -34.74 0.90 0.01
N GLY A 194 -35.02 2.18 -0.20
CA GLY A 194 -34.79 2.90 -1.45
C GLY A 194 -33.35 3.37 -1.62
N GLY A 195 -32.39 2.76 -0.93
CA GLY A 195 -30.95 2.94 -1.14
C GLY A 195 -30.46 2.68 -2.57
N PHE A 196 -31.36 2.27 -3.48
CA PHE A 196 -31.25 2.63 -4.88
C PHE A 196 -31.34 4.17 -5.03
N SER A 197 -30.20 4.83 -4.86
CA SER A 197 -29.87 5.97 -5.73
C SER A 197 -29.75 5.40 -7.15
N ALA A 198 -30.89 5.05 -7.75
CA ALA A 198 -30.98 4.98 -9.18
C ALA A 198 -30.58 6.38 -9.63
N THR A 199 -29.54 6.44 -10.45
CA THR A 199 -29.16 7.60 -11.23
C THR A 199 -30.43 8.34 -11.59
N ALA A 200 -30.70 9.46 -10.90
CA ALA A 200 -31.86 10.26 -11.22
C ALA A 200 -31.71 10.57 -12.70
N LYS A 201 -32.62 10.03 -13.54
CA LYS A 201 -32.82 10.62 -14.85
C LYS A 201 -33.14 12.08 -14.56
N PRO A 202 -32.28 13.06 -14.94
CA PRO A 202 -32.43 14.46 -14.51
C PRO A 202 -33.75 15.11 -14.95
N ASP A 203 -34.53 14.41 -15.76
CA ASP A 203 -35.62 14.86 -16.60
C ASP A 203 -36.95 14.12 -16.34
N THR A 204 -36.97 13.10 -15.47
CA THR A 204 -38.23 12.53 -14.95
C THR A 204 -38.21 12.57 -13.44
N ALA A 205 -39.04 13.44 -12.84
CA ALA A 205 -39.25 13.57 -11.39
C ALA A 205 -39.94 12.32 -10.77
N GLU A 206 -39.52 11.11 -11.15
CA GLU A 206 -39.75 9.89 -10.40
C GLU A 206 -38.80 9.90 -9.21
N ASN A 207 -39.10 10.78 -8.27
CA ASN A 207 -38.56 10.68 -6.94
C ASN A 207 -38.96 9.28 -6.46
N THR A 208 -37.99 8.37 -6.29
CA THR A 208 -38.18 7.13 -5.54
C THR A 208 -38.40 7.51 -4.07
N ASN A 209 -39.54 8.18 -3.82
CA ASN A 209 -39.96 8.54 -2.50
C ASN A 209 -40.22 7.21 -1.81
N GLU A 210 -39.45 6.87 -0.79
CA GLU A 210 -39.70 5.66 -0.01
C GLU A 210 -40.96 5.85 0.84
N CYS A 211 -42.13 6.07 0.24
CA CYS A 211 -43.31 6.51 0.97
C CYS A 211 -43.07 7.77 1.84
N GLN A 212 -42.34 8.73 1.26
CA GLN A 212 -41.83 9.92 1.97
C GLN A 212 -40.96 9.57 3.20
N GLY A 213 -40.01 8.66 3.00
CA GLY A 213 -39.15 8.19 4.09
C GLY A 213 -39.92 7.38 5.13
N TRP A 214 -40.91 6.60 4.68
CA TRP A 214 -41.78 5.71 5.45
C TRP A 214 -42.73 6.43 6.41
N THR A 215 -43.22 7.60 6.02
CA THR A 215 -44.12 8.44 6.83
C THR A 215 -45.51 8.59 6.22
N SER A 216 -45.75 8.04 5.03
CA SER A 216 -47.02 8.16 4.34
C SER A 216 -47.57 6.81 3.89
N SER A 217 -48.89 6.69 3.95
CA SER A 217 -49.67 5.58 3.38
C SER A 217 -50.68 6.10 2.34
N ALA A 218 -50.46 7.32 1.83
CA ALA A 218 -51.33 7.91 0.82
C ALA A 218 -51.30 7.09 -0.48
N THR A 219 -52.46 6.93 -1.12
CA THR A 219 -52.63 6.11 -2.33
C THR A 219 -51.96 6.68 -3.57
N ASN A 220 -51.65 7.98 -3.56
CA ASN A 220 -50.95 8.70 -4.63
C ASN A 220 -49.44 8.83 -4.39
N ILE A 221 -48.93 8.21 -3.31
CA ILE A 221 -47.50 8.14 -3.01
C ILE A 221 -47.07 6.70 -3.28
N TRP A 222 -45.90 6.56 -3.87
CA TRP A 222 -45.34 5.29 -4.28
C TRP A 222 -44.08 5.01 -3.47
N GLY A 223 -43.60 3.78 -3.51
CA GLY A 223 -42.36 3.37 -2.87
C GLY A 223 -41.79 2.12 -3.54
N PRO A 224 -40.49 1.85 -3.35
CA PRO A 224 -39.84 0.70 -3.98
C PRO A 224 -40.29 -0.61 -3.32
N GLY A 225 -40.92 -1.48 -4.10
CA GLY A 225 -41.14 -2.87 -3.76
C GLY A 225 -40.28 -3.79 -4.63
N MET A 226 -39.85 -4.92 -4.08
CA MET A 226 -39.31 -6.02 -4.88
C MET A 226 -40.33 -7.14 -4.95
N TYR A 227 -40.42 -7.81 -6.10
CA TYR A 227 -41.25 -8.99 -6.26
C TYR A 227 -40.41 -10.15 -6.74
N ARG A 228 -40.82 -11.36 -6.33
CA ARG A 228 -40.28 -12.62 -6.82
C ARG A 228 -41.40 -13.40 -7.50
N ASP A 229 -41.11 -13.90 -8.69
CA ASP A 229 -42.00 -14.76 -9.47
C ASP A 229 -41.20 -15.92 -10.11
N PRO A 230 -41.84 -16.84 -10.85
CA PRO A 230 -41.12 -17.94 -11.52
C PRO A 230 -40.12 -17.50 -12.59
N GLN A 231 -40.19 -16.26 -13.08
CA GLN A 231 -39.32 -15.70 -14.11
C GLN A 231 -38.09 -15.00 -13.49
N GLY A 232 -38.17 -14.61 -12.22
CA GLY A 232 -37.02 -14.10 -11.48
C GLY A 232 -37.40 -13.14 -10.35
N VAL A 233 -36.54 -12.15 -10.14
CA VAL A 233 -36.71 -11.10 -9.13
C VAL A 233 -36.71 -9.76 -9.84
N GLY A 234 -37.73 -8.95 -9.57
CA GLY A 234 -37.89 -7.62 -10.17
C GLY A 234 -38.12 -6.54 -9.12
N VAL A 235 -38.00 -5.29 -9.55
CA VAL A 235 -38.33 -4.09 -8.76
C VAL A 235 -39.57 -3.44 -9.38
N ALA A 236 -40.53 -3.04 -8.56
CA ALA A 236 -41.72 -2.33 -8.99
C ALA A 236 -42.07 -1.21 -8.01
N GLN A 237 -42.62 -0.12 -8.52
CA GLN A 237 -43.24 0.90 -7.67
C GLN A 237 -44.55 0.34 -7.10
N GLN A 238 -44.72 0.46 -5.80
CA GLN A 238 -45.91 0.05 -5.09
C GLN A 238 -46.56 1.27 -4.44
N THR A 239 -47.89 1.33 -4.43
CA THR A 239 -48.58 2.39 -3.72
C THR A 239 -48.35 2.24 -2.21
N CYS A 240 -48.13 3.33 -1.51
CA CYS A 240 -47.77 3.32 -0.08
C CYS A 240 -48.91 2.88 0.84
N ASN A 241 -50.14 2.77 0.34
CA ASN A 241 -51.23 2.12 1.06
C ASN A 241 -51.21 0.58 0.94
N GLY A 242 -50.38 0.02 0.05
CA GLY A 242 -50.21 -1.40 -0.13
C GLY A 242 -49.58 -2.05 1.11
N SER A 243 -50.09 -3.23 1.47
CA SER A 243 -49.65 -3.97 2.67
C SER A 243 -48.72 -5.10 2.25
N PHE A 244 -47.41 -4.92 2.47
CA PHE A 244 -46.38 -5.88 2.07
C PHE A 244 -45.41 -6.13 3.23
N PRO A 245 -44.82 -7.33 3.34
CA PRO A 245 -43.79 -7.58 4.33
C PRO A 245 -42.51 -6.79 4.03
N ILE A 246 -41.74 -6.41 5.06
CA ILE A 246 -40.45 -5.74 4.90
C ILE A 246 -39.36 -6.80 4.79
N LEU A 247 -38.51 -6.71 3.76
CA LEU A 247 -37.35 -7.57 3.62
C LEU A 247 -36.24 -7.08 4.55
N CYS A 248 -35.73 -7.95 5.41
CA CYS A 248 -34.72 -7.61 6.41
C CYS A 248 -33.39 -8.33 6.11
N CYS A 249 -32.31 -7.58 6.30
CA CYS A 249 -30.93 -8.00 6.12
C CYS A 249 -30.15 -7.87 7.43
N ALA A 250 -29.08 -8.65 7.59
CA ALA A 250 -28.10 -8.49 8.66
C ALA A 250 -26.70 -8.84 8.16
N TYR A 251 -25.67 -8.27 8.80
CA TYR A 251 -24.29 -8.71 8.61
C TYR A 251 -24.08 -10.02 9.39
N GLN A 252 -23.60 -11.06 8.71
CA GLN A 252 -23.24 -12.35 9.31
C GLN A 252 -21.76 -12.36 9.72
#